data_AF-A0A821GV22-F1
#
_entry.id   AF-A0A821GV22-F1
#
_cell.length_a   1.000
_cell.length_b   1.000
_cell.length_c   1.000
_cell.angle_alpha   90.00
_cell.angle_beta   90.00
_cell.angle_gamma   90.00
#
_symmetry.space_group_name_H-M   'P 1'
#
loop_
_entity.id
_entity.type
_entity.pdbx_description
1 polymer ?
#
loop_
_entity_poly.entity_id
_entity_poly.type
_entity_poly.pdbx_seq_one_letter_code
_entity_poly.pdbx_strand_id
1 'polypeptide(L)' 'GCGASFEVIVVSDEFANMRMVNQHRLVSEALNKQLRNIHAIRIFTGTNEKEFVDS' A
#
# COMPACT_ATOMS: atom_id res chain seq x y z
N GLY A 1 -10.13 20.26 -0.99
CA GLY A 1 -9.72 19.64 -2.26
C GLY A 1 -10.65 18.49 -2.54
N CYS A 2 -11.21 18.40 -3.74
CA CYS A 2 -12.00 17.25 -4.18
C CYS A 2 -11.13 16.43 -5.14
N GLY A 3 -10.45 15.42 -4.63
CA GLY A 3 -9.83 14.42 -5.49
C GLY A 3 -10.03 13.03 -4.90
N ALA A 4 -9.94 12.03 -5.77
CA ALA A 4 -10.24 10.65 -5.43
C ALA A 4 -9.28 10.13 -4.35
N SER A 5 -9.84 9.43 -3.37
CA SER A 5 -9.11 8.65 -2.38
C SER A 5 -9.08 7.19 -2.81
N PHE A 6 -7.90 6.59 -2.84
CA PHE A 6 -7.74 5.17 -3.16
C PHE A 6 -7.23 4.40 -1.96
N GLU A 7 -7.69 3.16 -1.86
CA GLU A 7 -7.17 2.19 -0.91
C GLU A 7 -6.49 1.07 -1.70
N VAL A 8 -5.26 0.74 -1.32
CA VAL A 8 -4.43 -0.25 -1.99
C VAL A 8 -3.93 -1.26 -0.97
N ILE A 9 -4.23 -2.52 -1.22
CA ILE A 9 -3.75 -3.66 -0.44
C ILE A 9 -2.69 -4.36 -1.30
N VAL A 10 -1.49 -4.52 -0.75
CA VAL A 10 -0.39 -5.22 -1.41
C VAL A 10 0.00 -6.42 -0.57
N VAL A 11 -0.08 -7.60 -1.18
CA VAL A 11 0.32 -8.86 -0.55
C VAL A 11 1.55 -9.40 -1.25
N SER A 12 2.62 -9.65 -0.50
CA SER A 12 3.87 -10.22 -1.03
C SER A 12 4.65 -10.95 0.06
N ASP A 13 5.20 -12.11 -0.29
CA ASP A 13 6.09 -12.89 0.59
C ASP A 13 7.37 -12.12 0.95
N GLU A 14 7.80 -11.17 0.10
CA GLU A 14 8.97 -10.31 0.36
C GLU A 14 8.81 -9.46 1.62
N PHE A 15 7.56 -9.17 2.01
CA PHE A 15 7.26 -8.38 3.19
C PHE A 15 7.54 -9.10 4.51
N ALA A 16 7.63 -10.43 4.51
CA ALA A 16 7.88 -11.25 5.71
C ALA A 16 9.20 -10.86 6.42
N ASN A 17 10.19 -10.38 5.65
CA ASN A 17 11.50 -10.01 6.16
C ASN A 17 11.73 -8.49 6.18
N MET A 18 10.68 -7.69 5.98
CA MET A 18 10.75 -6.23 5.93
C MET A 18 10.00 -5.58 7.08
N ARG A 19 10.57 -4.49 7.60
CA ARG A 19 9.82 -3.58 8.49
C ARG A 19 8.71 -2.88 7.69
N MET A 20 7.55 -2.64 8.31
CA MET A 20 6.41 -1.95 7.69
C MET A 20 6.79 -0.66 6.95
N VAL A 21 7.66 0.18 7.53
CA VAL A 21 8.12 1.42 6.89
C VAL A 21 8.82 1.17 5.54
N ASN A 22 9.59 0.08 5.43
CA ASN A 22 10.26 -0.29 4.18
C ASN A 22 9.28 -0.85 3.16
N GLN A 23 8.28 -1.62 3.61
CA GLN A 23 7.20 -2.11 2.75
C GLN A 23 6.43 -0.93 2.13
N HIS A 24 5.99 0.03 2.96
CA HIS A 24 5.32 1.24 2.47
C HIS A 24 6.19 2.07 1.53
N ARG A 25 7.49 2.20 1.82
CA ARG A 25 8.41 2.93 0.93
C ARG A 25 8.51 2.26 -0.43
N LEU A 26 8.67 0.93 -0.46
CA LEU A 26 8.76 0.15 -1.69
C LEU A 26 7.47 0.28 -2.52
N VAL A 27 6.31 0.16 -1.87
CA VAL A 27 5.01 0.32 -2.55
C VAL A 27 4.82 1.76 -3.05
N SER A 28 5.20 2.77 -2.25
CA SER A 28 5.10 4.17 -2.65
C SER A 28 6.01 4.50 -3.83
N GLU A 29 7.24 3.96 -3.85
CA GLU A 29 8.17 4.11 -4.98
C GLU A 29 7.60 3.49 -6.26
N ALA A 30 6.98 2.30 -6.16
CA ALA A 30 6.32 1.64 -7.28
C ALA A 30 5.11 2.43 -7.81
N LEU A 31 4.34 3.05 -6.90
CA LEU A 31 3.13 3.80 -7.24
C LEU A 31 3.38 5.28 -7.59
N ASN A 32 4.58 5.82 -7.36
CA ASN A 32 4.89 7.25 -7.47
C ASN A 32 4.39 7.91 -8.76
N LYS A 33 4.48 7.21 -9.91
CA LYS A 33 3.97 7.72 -11.20
C LYS A 33 2.44 7.93 -11.22
N GLN A 34 1.69 7.10 -10.49
CA GLN A 34 0.23 7.08 -10.41
C GLN A 34 -0.27 8.04 -9.31
N LEU A 35 0.52 8.21 -8.24
CA LEU A 35 0.19 9.09 -7.10
C LEU A 35 0.04 10.57 -7.46
N ARG A 36 0.66 11.03 -8.56
CA ARG A 36 0.61 12.45 -8.98
C ARG A 36 -0.79 13.01 -9.21
N ASN A 37 -1.77 12.15 -9.47
CA ASN A 37 -3.16 12.54 -9.74
C ASN A 37 -4.12 12.13 -8.61
N ILE A 38 -3.61 11.56 -7.51
CA ILE A 38 -4.40 11.02 -6.41
C ILE A 38 -4.35 11.98 -5.23
N HIS A 39 -5.51 12.35 -4.68
CA HIS A 39 -5.57 13.30 -3.56
C HIS A 39 -5.17 12.65 -2.24
N ALA A 40 -5.57 11.39 -2.04
CA ALA A 40 -5.18 10.60 -0.89
C ALA A 40 -5.05 9.13 -1.29
N ILE A 41 -4.03 8.46 -0.78
CA ILE A 41 -3.89 7.01 -0.89
C ILE A 41 -3.68 6.41 0.50
N ARG A 42 -4.37 5.31 0.80
CA ARG A 42 -4.06 4.43 1.94
C ARG A 42 -3.45 3.15 1.41
N ILE A 43 -2.28 2.82 1.94
CA ILE A 43 -1.54 1.63 1.56
C ILE A 43 -1.58 0.67 2.74
N PHE A 44 -1.95 -0.56 2.47
CA PHE A 44 -1.89 -1.69 3.39
C PHE A 44 -0.91 -2.71 2.80
N THR A 45 0.02 -3.21 3.62
CA THR A 45 1.00 -4.21 3.20
C THR A 45 0.97 -5.37 4.17
N GLY A 46 1.03 -6.59 3.64
CA GLY A 46 0.99 -7.82 4.44
C GLY A 46 1.47 -9.03 3.65
N THR A 47 1.66 -10.16 4.32
CA THR A 47 2.08 -11.40 3.66
C THR A 47 0.91 -12.31 3.32
N ASN A 48 -0.30 -11.98 3.80
CA ASN A 48 -1.50 -12.77 3.54
C ASN A 48 -2.74 -11.86 3.41
N GLU A 49 -3.57 -12.10 2.40
CA GLU A 49 -4.85 -11.38 2.21
C GLU A 49 -5.81 -11.54 3.40
N LYS A 50 -5.74 -12.66 4.12
CA LYS A 50 -6.57 -12.90 5.32
C LYS A 50 -6.34 -11.87 6.43
N GLU A 51 -5.20 -11.18 6.44
CA GLU A 51 -4.93 -10.10 7.41
C GLU A 51 -5.88 -8.90 7.22
N PHE A 52 -6.52 -8.77 6.05
CA PHE A 52 -7.37 -7.62 5.70
C PHE A 52 -8.86 -7.95 5.60
N VAL A 53 -9.23 -9.23 5.50
CA VAL A 53 -10.63 -9.66 5.28
C VAL A 53 -11.39 -9.91 6.60
N ASP A 54 -10.67 -10.07 7.71
CA ASP A 54 -11.26 -10.40 9.02
C ASP A 54 -11.38 -9.18 9.98
N SER A 55 -11.34 -7.94 9.47
CA SER A 55 -11.46 -6.69 10.27
C SER A 55 -12.80 -5.96 10.08
#